data_AF-A0A432LJU5-F1
#
_entry.id   AF-A0A432LJU5-F1
#
_cell.length_a   1.000
_cell.length_b   1.000
_cell.length_c   1.000
_cell.angle_alpha   90.00
_cell.angle_beta   90.00
_cell.angle_gamma   90.00
#
_symmetry.space_group_name_H-M   'P 1'
#
loop_
_entity.id
_entity.type
_entity.pdbx_description
1 polymer ?
#
loop_
_entity_poly.entity_id
_entity_poly.type
_entity_poly.pdbx_seq_one_letter_code
_entity_poly.pdbx_strand_id
1 'polypeptide(L)'
;MVWFRNIFVTVFFLVLFFTSCNEAKIGHSAPQEDRNAKNMMQGAWFDELEENIVFRVKGDTIFYNDSTSQPVAFSVIDDSLCLNGSVTTKYPIVKLTKNLLIFMNQNGDEVRLTKDDNLSQSMQETFEKNKAIAINQRRVIKNDTVVMLANVKNHLYIQVNPTTYKVIKTNYNDEGVRVDNIYYDNTVSICIVKNSVKTFIHDFHKKEFAEIIPSGIISQSILNNIIYERHDEKGFHFYAQVGIPDTPSNYMAEIIVTDDNKYSISKIKD
;
A
#
# COMPACT_ATOMS: atom_id res chain seq x y z
N MET A 1 85.03 33.93 -16.38
CA MET A 1 85.64 33.45 -17.63
C MET A 1 85.94 31.98 -17.45
N VAL A 2 85.76 31.16 -18.51
CA VAL A 2 85.79 29.67 -18.52
C VAL A 2 84.47 29.05 -18.03
N TRP A 3 83.74 28.16 -18.72
CA TRP A 3 83.59 27.77 -20.13
C TRP A 3 82.45 26.73 -20.16
N PHE A 4 81.79 26.59 -21.30
CA PHE A 4 80.70 25.64 -21.59
C PHE A 4 80.98 24.17 -21.22
N ARG A 5 79.97 23.48 -20.68
CA ARG A 5 79.63 22.03 -20.79
C ARG A 5 78.69 21.73 -19.61
N ASN A 6 77.52 21.13 -19.73
CA ASN A 6 77.06 20.14 -20.68
C ASN A 6 75.59 19.80 -20.36
N ILE A 7 74.84 19.37 -21.37
CA ILE A 7 73.83 18.29 -21.26
C ILE A 7 72.53 18.68 -20.53
N PHE A 8 71.43 19.03 -21.21
CA PHE A 8 70.58 18.10 -21.99
C PHE A 8 70.04 16.92 -21.16
N VAL A 9 69.51 17.14 -19.96
CA VAL A 9 68.63 16.15 -19.29
C VAL A 9 67.57 16.90 -18.47
N THR A 10 66.32 16.41 -18.54
CA THR A 10 65.15 16.77 -17.71
C THR A 10 64.56 18.16 -17.97
N VAL A 11 63.70 18.43 -18.95
CA VAL A 11 62.38 17.83 -19.26
C VAL A 11 61.89 16.82 -18.23
N PHE A 12 61.33 17.27 -17.12
CA PHE A 12 60.20 16.58 -16.49
C PHE A 12 59.53 17.49 -15.45
N PHE A 13 58.25 17.77 -15.69
CA PHE A 13 57.25 18.03 -14.66
C PHE A 13 57.36 19.31 -13.83
N LEU A 14 56.90 20.44 -14.38
CA LEU A 14 56.26 21.46 -13.53
C LEU A 14 55.43 22.49 -14.30
N VAL A 15 54.43 22.04 -15.08
CA VAL A 15 53.25 22.89 -15.38
C VAL A 15 52.04 21.97 -15.58
N LEU A 16 51.42 21.55 -14.47
CA LEU A 16 50.05 21.05 -14.51
C LEU A 16 49.13 22.27 -14.66
N PHE A 17 48.78 22.56 -15.91
CA PHE A 17 47.61 23.36 -16.24
C PHE A 17 46.39 22.68 -15.61
N PHE A 18 45.72 23.37 -14.68
CA PHE A 18 44.36 23.02 -14.27
C PHE A 18 43.42 23.31 -15.44
N THR A 19 43.37 22.40 -16.42
CA THR A 19 42.23 22.30 -17.34
C THR A 19 41.13 21.59 -16.59
N SER A 20 40.28 22.37 -15.91
CA SER A 20 38.97 21.89 -15.46
C SER A 20 38.21 21.46 -16.70
N CYS A 21 38.15 20.16 -16.93
CA CYS A 21 37.26 19.56 -17.90
C CYS A 21 35.84 19.78 -17.36
N ASN A 22 35.19 20.85 -17.82
CA ASN A 22 33.74 20.97 -17.74
C ASN A 22 33.19 19.88 -18.66
N GLU A 23 33.10 18.66 -18.15
CA GLU A 23 32.02 17.78 -18.57
C GLU A 23 30.74 18.53 -18.26
N ALA A 24 30.15 19.11 -19.30
CA ALA A 24 28.74 19.42 -19.29
C ALA A 24 28.06 18.10 -18.95
N LYS A 25 27.77 17.91 -17.65
CA LYS A 25 26.68 17.06 -17.23
C LYS A 25 25.51 17.57 -18.04
N ILE A 26 25.15 16.83 -19.08
CA ILE A 26 23.86 16.94 -19.74
C ILE A 26 22.91 16.81 -18.57
N GLY A 27 22.44 17.95 -18.06
CA GLY A 27 21.37 17.98 -17.10
C GLY A 27 20.24 17.33 -17.85
N HIS A 28 19.95 16.07 -17.53
CA HIS A 28 18.61 15.58 -17.75
C HIS A 28 17.75 16.52 -16.92
N SER A 29 17.18 17.52 -17.59
CA SER A 29 16.12 18.34 -17.05
C SER A 29 15.12 17.36 -16.43
N ALA A 30 14.71 17.63 -15.20
CA ALA A 30 13.68 16.81 -14.56
C ALA A 30 12.53 16.61 -15.57
N PRO A 31 12.02 15.38 -15.75
CA PRO A 31 10.99 15.08 -16.74
C PRO A 31 9.86 16.10 -16.60
N GLN A 32 9.61 16.84 -17.68
CA GLN A 32 8.66 17.95 -17.65
C GLN A 32 7.27 17.43 -18.02
N GLU A 33 6.29 17.76 -17.21
CA GLU A 33 4.89 17.41 -17.46
C GLU A 33 4.38 18.05 -18.77
N ASP A 34 3.72 17.23 -19.60
CA ASP A 34 2.99 17.70 -20.78
C ASP A 34 1.63 18.27 -20.36
N ARG A 35 1.58 19.60 -20.25
CA ARG A 35 0.37 20.35 -19.90
C ARG A 35 -0.71 20.25 -20.97
N ASN A 36 -0.34 20.12 -22.26
CA ASN A 36 -1.32 20.00 -23.33
C ASN A 36 -2.02 18.65 -23.25
N ALA A 37 -1.24 17.58 -23.08
CA ALA A 37 -1.78 16.24 -22.83
C ALA A 37 -2.66 16.22 -21.57
N LYS A 38 -2.21 16.83 -20.47
CA LYS A 38 -3.00 16.94 -19.24
C LYS A 38 -4.34 17.67 -19.43
N ASN A 39 -4.35 18.72 -20.24
CA ASN A 39 -5.58 19.43 -20.60
C ASN A 39 -6.50 18.56 -21.48
N MET A 40 -5.95 17.78 -22.40
CA MET A 40 -6.72 16.81 -23.19
C MET A 40 -7.32 15.69 -22.32
N MET A 41 -6.66 15.34 -21.21
CA MET A 41 -7.15 14.31 -20.28
C MET A 41 -8.39 14.74 -19.48
N GLN A 42 -8.70 16.04 -19.39
CA GLN A 42 -9.86 16.52 -18.61
C GLN A 42 -11.19 15.97 -19.17
N GLY A 43 -12.08 15.52 -18.30
CA GLY A 43 -13.37 14.93 -18.66
C GLY A 43 -13.55 13.52 -18.08
N ALA A 44 -14.63 12.85 -18.46
CA ALA A 44 -14.82 11.43 -18.14
C ALA A 44 -14.44 10.55 -19.33
N TRP A 45 -13.88 9.40 -19.00
CA TRP A 45 -13.38 8.42 -19.94
C TRP A 45 -14.19 7.14 -19.83
N PHE A 46 -14.80 6.76 -20.94
CA PHE A 46 -15.76 5.68 -21.07
C PHE A 46 -15.15 4.53 -21.86
N ASP A 47 -15.36 3.31 -21.37
CA ASP A 47 -15.09 2.11 -22.13
C ASP A 47 -16.35 1.73 -22.94
N GLU A 48 -16.22 1.73 -24.27
CA GLU A 48 -17.34 1.43 -25.17
C GLU A 48 -17.72 -0.05 -25.21
N LEU A 49 -16.80 -0.95 -24.83
CA LEU A 49 -17.04 -2.39 -24.81
C LEU A 49 -17.71 -2.83 -23.51
N GLU A 50 -17.26 -2.30 -22.37
CA GLU A 50 -17.86 -2.59 -21.07
C GLU A 50 -19.07 -1.71 -20.72
N GLU A 51 -19.35 -0.73 -21.57
CA GLU A 51 -20.42 0.27 -21.40
C GLU A 51 -20.39 0.99 -20.03
N ASN A 52 -19.18 1.27 -19.52
CA ASN A 52 -18.97 1.88 -18.21
C ASN A 52 -18.02 3.09 -18.26
N ILE A 53 -18.14 3.98 -17.28
CA ILE A 53 -17.14 5.06 -17.11
C ILE A 53 -16.01 4.53 -16.27
N VAL A 54 -14.79 4.50 -16.80
CA VAL A 54 -13.63 3.99 -16.06
C VAL A 54 -13.16 5.01 -15.02
N PHE A 55 -12.98 6.26 -15.43
CA PHE A 55 -12.59 7.34 -14.52
C PHE A 55 -12.96 8.72 -15.05
N ARG A 56 -12.93 9.71 -14.15
CA ARG A 56 -13.07 11.13 -14.46
C ARG A 56 -11.83 11.89 -14.02
N VAL A 57 -11.32 12.73 -14.90
CA VAL A 57 -10.22 13.65 -14.62
C VAL A 57 -10.78 15.04 -14.32
N LYS A 58 -10.38 15.60 -13.17
CA LYS A 58 -10.70 16.98 -12.80
C LYS A 58 -9.48 17.64 -12.17
N GLY A 59 -8.91 18.63 -12.86
CA GLY A 59 -7.66 19.27 -12.47
C GLY A 59 -6.51 18.27 -12.55
N ASP A 60 -5.84 18.06 -11.41
CA ASP A 60 -4.67 17.17 -11.32
C ASP A 60 -5.01 15.78 -10.77
N THR A 61 -6.29 15.44 -10.67
CA THR A 61 -6.75 14.24 -9.98
C THR A 61 -7.68 13.41 -10.85
N ILE A 62 -7.46 12.10 -10.83
CA ILE A 62 -8.34 11.07 -11.38
C ILE A 62 -9.26 10.58 -10.26
N PHE A 63 -10.55 10.55 -10.54
CA PHE A 63 -11.61 10.03 -9.69
C PHE A 63 -12.19 8.77 -10.33
N TYR A 64 -12.35 7.72 -9.54
CA TYR A 64 -12.91 6.45 -10.00
C TYR A 64 -14.43 6.43 -9.83
N ASN A 65 -15.09 5.57 -10.60
CA ASN A 65 -16.55 5.45 -10.58
C ASN A 65 -17.06 4.61 -9.40
N ASP A 66 -16.18 4.01 -8.60
CA ASP A 66 -16.51 3.20 -7.42
C ASP A 66 -16.32 3.97 -6.09
N SER A 67 -16.80 3.38 -4.99
CA SER A 67 -16.79 4.01 -3.66
C SER A 67 -15.61 3.62 -2.76
N THR A 68 -14.65 2.85 -3.27
CA THR A 68 -13.53 2.29 -2.49
C THR A 68 -12.17 2.83 -2.93
N SER A 69 -11.99 3.00 -4.24
CA SER A 69 -10.78 3.51 -4.87
C SER A 69 -10.55 4.97 -4.50
N GLN A 70 -9.38 5.26 -3.97
CA GLN A 70 -8.98 6.62 -3.64
C GLN A 70 -8.70 7.41 -4.92
N PRO A 71 -9.12 8.68 -4.99
CA PRO A 71 -8.68 9.58 -6.05
C PRO A 71 -7.16 9.66 -6.08
N VAL A 72 -6.58 9.68 -7.28
CA VAL A 72 -5.13 9.65 -7.46
C VAL A 72 -4.66 10.88 -8.24
N ALA A 73 -3.58 11.51 -7.77
CA ALA A 73 -2.95 12.56 -8.53
C ALA A 73 -2.31 11.96 -9.78
N PHE A 74 -2.39 12.65 -10.92
CA PHE A 74 -1.78 12.17 -12.15
C PHE A 74 -0.96 13.26 -12.86
N SER A 75 -0.10 12.79 -13.73
CA SER A 75 0.69 13.61 -14.65
C SER A 75 0.87 12.87 -15.97
N VAL A 76 1.15 13.59 -17.05
CA VAL A 76 1.57 13.00 -18.32
C VAL A 76 3.02 13.40 -18.56
N ILE A 77 3.91 12.41 -18.60
CA ILE A 77 5.35 12.61 -18.69
C ILE A 77 5.89 11.56 -19.67
N ASP A 78 6.69 11.99 -20.65
CA ASP A 78 7.34 11.10 -21.64
C ASP A 78 6.35 10.08 -22.24
N ASP A 79 5.26 10.59 -22.83
CA ASP A 79 4.17 9.78 -23.43
C ASP A 79 3.60 8.72 -22.49
N SER A 80 3.61 8.95 -21.17
CA SER A 80 3.09 8.02 -20.18
C SER A 80 2.11 8.70 -19.22
N LEU A 81 0.96 8.06 -19.00
CA LEU A 81 0.05 8.38 -17.91
C LEU A 81 0.67 7.90 -16.59
N CYS A 82 1.08 8.84 -15.76
CA CYS A 82 1.73 8.58 -14.48
C CYS A 82 0.74 8.80 -13.34
N LEU A 83 0.37 7.73 -12.62
CA LEU A 83 -0.47 7.76 -11.44
C LEU A 83 0.38 7.81 -10.17
N ASN A 84 0.19 8.86 -9.38
CA ASN A 84 0.96 9.15 -8.16
C ASN A 84 0.17 8.73 -6.91
N GLY A 85 -0.08 7.43 -6.79
CA GLY A 85 -0.67 6.83 -5.58
C GLY A 85 0.38 6.52 -4.52
N SER A 86 0.09 5.54 -3.66
CA SER A 86 1.04 4.96 -2.71
C SER A 86 2.30 4.42 -3.40
N VAL A 87 2.14 3.95 -4.65
CA VAL A 87 3.22 3.57 -5.56
C VAL A 87 2.99 4.27 -6.90
N THR A 88 3.99 5.04 -7.35
CA THR A 88 3.93 5.66 -8.67
C THR A 88 3.92 4.59 -9.76
N THR A 89 2.91 4.63 -10.62
CA THR A 89 2.74 3.68 -11.73
C THR A 89 2.63 4.43 -13.04
N LYS A 90 3.27 3.89 -14.08
CA LYS A 90 3.31 4.51 -15.40
C LYS A 90 2.64 3.59 -16.41
N TYR A 91 1.80 4.17 -17.25
CA TYR A 91 1.11 3.51 -18.35
C TYR A 91 1.49 4.20 -19.66
N PRO A 92 2.21 3.53 -20.58
CA PRO A 92 2.55 4.09 -21.87
C PRO A 92 1.28 4.48 -22.65
N ILE A 93 1.21 5.72 -23.11
CA ILE A 93 0.12 6.21 -23.95
C ILE A 93 0.47 5.87 -25.40
N VAL A 94 -0.38 5.05 -26.02
CA VAL A 94 -0.29 4.72 -27.45
C VAL A 94 -0.87 5.86 -28.27
N LYS A 95 -1.97 6.46 -27.81
CA LYS A 95 -2.65 7.55 -28.51
C LYS A 95 -3.44 8.43 -27.55
N LEU A 96 -3.27 9.75 -27.67
CA LEU A 96 -4.09 10.73 -26.97
C LEU A 96 -4.57 11.80 -27.95
N THR A 97 -5.89 11.99 -28.01
CA THR A 97 -6.54 13.06 -28.76
C THR A 97 -7.60 13.73 -27.88
N LYS A 98 -8.34 14.71 -28.41
CA LYS A 98 -9.43 15.36 -27.68
C LYS A 98 -10.47 14.36 -27.14
N ASN A 99 -10.79 13.30 -27.89
CA ASN A 99 -11.92 12.40 -27.60
C ASN A 99 -11.53 10.92 -27.46
N LEU A 100 -10.23 10.60 -27.53
CA LEU A 100 -9.73 9.22 -27.53
C LEU A 100 -8.44 9.13 -26.73
N LEU A 101 -8.39 8.16 -25.83
CA LEU A 101 -7.23 7.78 -25.04
C LEU A 101 -6.99 6.28 -25.25
N ILE A 102 -5.76 5.92 -25.63
CA ILE A 102 -5.30 4.54 -25.70
C ILE A 102 -3.99 4.45 -24.92
N PHE A 103 -3.93 3.53 -23.97
CA PHE A 103 -2.72 3.26 -23.19
C PHE A 103 -2.54 1.75 -22.95
N MET A 104 -1.31 1.34 -22.66
CA MET A 104 -0.99 -0.04 -22.31
C MET A 104 -1.14 -0.24 -20.81
N ASN A 105 -1.95 -1.20 -20.36
CA ASN A 105 -2.03 -1.58 -18.93
C ASN A 105 -0.83 -2.48 -18.52
N GLN A 106 -0.73 -2.88 -17.24
CA GLN A 106 0.39 -3.73 -16.80
C GLN A 106 0.41 -5.14 -17.39
N ASN A 107 -0.71 -5.62 -17.95
CA ASN A 107 -0.78 -6.92 -18.58
C ASN A 107 -0.26 -6.88 -20.03
N GLY A 108 -0.06 -5.68 -20.59
CA GLY A 108 0.30 -5.48 -21.98
C GLY A 108 -0.91 -5.38 -22.92
N ASP A 109 -2.11 -5.15 -22.38
CA ASP A 109 -3.32 -4.93 -23.17
C ASP A 109 -3.52 -3.45 -23.47
N GLU A 110 -4.06 -3.13 -24.66
CA GLU A 110 -4.49 -1.79 -25.03
C GLU A 110 -5.85 -1.47 -24.38
N VAL A 111 -5.87 -0.51 -23.46
CA VAL A 111 -7.10 0.06 -22.89
C VAL A 111 -7.51 1.26 -23.74
N ARG A 112 -8.74 1.26 -24.25
CA ARG A 112 -9.19 2.19 -25.30
C ARG A 112 -10.44 2.97 -24.91
N LEU A 113 -10.26 4.14 -24.33
CA LEU A 113 -11.34 4.96 -23.77
C LEU A 113 -11.75 6.10 -24.70
N THR A 114 -13.05 6.35 -24.83
CA THR A 114 -13.58 7.57 -25.46
C THR A 114 -13.99 8.59 -24.42
N LYS A 115 -13.85 9.87 -24.79
CA LYS A 115 -14.33 10.94 -23.93
C LYS A 115 -15.83 11.09 -24.08
N ASP A 116 -16.55 11.02 -22.97
CA ASP A 116 -17.96 11.38 -22.93
C ASP A 116 -18.10 12.84 -22.47
N ASP A 117 -18.28 13.74 -23.44
CA ASP A 117 -18.57 15.16 -23.19
C ASP A 117 -20.04 15.38 -22.76
N ASN A 118 -20.92 14.38 -22.95
CA ASN A 118 -22.35 14.43 -22.68
C ASN A 118 -22.75 13.47 -21.55
N LEU A 119 -21.88 13.34 -20.55
CA LEU A 119 -22.18 12.57 -19.34
C LEU A 119 -23.59 12.91 -18.85
N SER A 120 -24.46 11.91 -18.86
CA SER A 120 -25.79 12.04 -18.29
C SER A 120 -25.68 12.60 -16.87
N GLN A 121 -26.65 13.42 -16.46
CA GLN A 121 -26.64 14.02 -15.12
C GLN A 121 -26.49 12.94 -14.02
N SER A 122 -27.11 11.76 -14.21
CA SER A 122 -26.96 10.60 -13.34
C SER A 122 -25.52 10.06 -13.24
N MET A 123 -24.78 10.07 -14.34
CA MET A 123 -23.37 9.64 -14.35
C MET A 123 -22.46 10.68 -13.69
N GLN A 124 -22.73 11.98 -13.86
CA GLN A 124 -21.99 13.02 -13.15
C GLN A 124 -22.21 12.94 -11.64
N GLU A 125 -23.45 12.70 -11.20
CA GLU A 125 -23.80 12.50 -9.80
C GLU A 125 -23.12 11.26 -9.18
N THR A 126 -22.78 10.25 -9.99
CA THR A 126 -22.09 9.04 -9.51
C THR A 126 -20.73 9.38 -8.90
N PHE A 127 -19.93 10.23 -9.55
CA PHE A 127 -18.64 10.68 -9.02
C PHE A 127 -18.77 11.59 -7.79
N GLU A 128 -19.87 12.33 -7.65
CA GLU A 128 -20.09 13.21 -6.50
C GLU A 128 -20.57 12.43 -5.26
N LYS A 129 -21.34 11.36 -5.48
CA LYS A 129 -21.86 10.47 -4.44
C LYS A 129 -20.82 9.43 -4.00
N ASN A 130 -20.00 8.92 -4.92
CA ASN A 130 -19.00 7.89 -4.66
C ASN A 130 -17.70 8.48 -4.09
N LYS A 131 -17.81 9.19 -2.97
CA LYS A 131 -16.62 9.53 -2.20
C LYS A 131 -15.99 8.25 -1.67
N ALA A 132 -14.70 8.08 -1.90
CA ALA A 132 -13.98 6.90 -1.44
C ALA A 132 -14.14 6.71 0.08
N ILE A 133 -14.69 5.56 0.47
CA ILE A 133 -15.04 5.21 1.84
C ILE A 133 -13.97 4.25 2.37
N ALA A 134 -13.42 4.58 3.53
CA ALA A 134 -12.53 3.68 4.22
C ALA A 134 -13.28 2.45 4.75
N ILE A 135 -12.74 1.26 4.47
CA ILE A 135 -13.36 -0.03 4.70
C ILE A 135 -12.95 -0.56 6.08
N ASN A 136 -13.93 -0.85 6.92
CA ASN A 136 -13.74 -1.57 8.17
C ASN A 136 -15.05 -2.27 8.54
N GLN A 137 -14.97 -3.35 9.31
CA GLN A 137 -16.14 -4.10 9.77
C GLN A 137 -17.09 -3.26 10.66
N ARG A 138 -16.60 -2.15 11.25
CA ARG A 138 -17.29 -1.19 12.14
C ARG A 138 -18.04 -1.84 13.30
N ARG A 139 -17.61 -3.03 13.71
CA ARG A 139 -18.25 -3.82 14.75
C ARG A 139 -17.22 -4.34 15.73
N VAL A 140 -17.52 -4.20 17.01
CA VAL A 140 -16.77 -4.85 18.08
C VAL A 140 -17.18 -6.32 18.12
N ILE A 141 -16.21 -7.23 18.02
CA ILE A 141 -16.43 -8.67 18.15
C ILE A 141 -15.92 -9.09 19.53
N LYS A 142 -16.69 -9.90 20.25
CA LYS A 142 -16.32 -10.41 21.57
C LYS A 142 -16.51 -11.92 21.60
N ASN A 143 -15.47 -12.64 21.97
CA ASN A 143 -15.49 -14.09 22.19
C ASN A 143 -15.13 -14.37 23.65
N ASP A 144 -15.91 -15.21 24.32
CA ASP A 144 -15.65 -15.71 25.68
C ASP A 144 -15.45 -17.22 25.59
N THR A 145 -14.28 -17.70 26.02
CA THR A 145 -13.95 -19.13 26.10
C THR A 145 -13.67 -19.50 27.54
N VAL A 146 -14.28 -20.58 28.01
CA VAL A 146 -14.06 -21.11 29.37
C VAL A 146 -13.25 -22.39 29.27
N VAL A 147 -12.11 -22.44 29.98
CA VAL A 147 -11.23 -23.61 30.03
C VAL A 147 -11.03 -24.05 31.49
N MET A 148 -11.22 -25.34 31.74
CA MET A 148 -10.97 -25.96 33.05
C MET A 148 -9.56 -26.56 33.05
N LEU A 149 -8.68 -26.04 33.91
CA LEU A 149 -7.30 -26.50 34.06
C LEU A 149 -7.03 -26.81 35.52
N ALA A 150 -6.64 -28.04 35.86
CA ALA A 150 -6.36 -28.47 37.24
C ALA A 150 -7.45 -28.03 38.25
N ASN A 151 -8.74 -28.22 37.90
CA ASN A 151 -9.92 -27.78 38.67
C ASN A 151 -10.09 -26.26 38.86
N VAL A 152 -9.28 -25.44 38.17
CA VAL A 152 -9.43 -23.98 38.12
C VAL A 152 -10.17 -23.60 36.83
N LYS A 153 -11.21 -22.77 36.98
CA LYS A 153 -11.95 -22.19 35.85
C LYS A 153 -11.22 -20.95 35.34
N ASN A 154 -10.87 -20.96 34.07
CA ASN A 154 -10.22 -19.85 33.38
C ASN A 154 -11.19 -19.29 32.34
N HIS A 155 -11.42 -17.97 32.36
CA HIS A 155 -12.18 -17.27 31.33
C HIS A 155 -11.20 -16.52 30.42
N LEU A 156 -11.33 -16.72 29.12
CA LEU A 156 -10.53 -16.09 28.08
C LEU A 156 -11.45 -15.18 27.27
N TYR A 157 -11.30 -13.89 27.46
CA TYR A 157 -12.03 -12.88 26.71
C TYR A 157 -11.15 -12.36 25.59
N ILE A 158 -11.62 -12.47 24.36
CA ILE A 158 -10.95 -11.90 23.18
C ILE A 158 -11.89 -10.88 22.54
N GLN A 159 -11.41 -9.66 22.34
CA GLN A 159 -12.20 -8.57 21.78
C GLN A 159 -11.50 -7.90 20.61
N VAL A 160 -12.13 -7.92 19.43
CA VAL A 160 -11.68 -7.15 18.26
C VAL A 160 -12.30 -5.76 18.32
N ASN A 161 -11.46 -4.73 18.37
CA ASN A 161 -11.85 -3.33 18.41
C ASN A 161 -11.48 -2.64 17.10
N PRO A 162 -12.47 -2.19 16.30
CA PRO A 162 -12.23 -1.31 15.16
C PRO A 162 -11.46 -0.05 15.55
N THR A 163 -10.51 0.37 14.71
CA THR A 163 -9.76 1.61 14.90
C THR A 163 -9.93 2.55 13.70
N THR A 164 -9.22 3.68 13.72
CA THR A 164 -9.07 4.60 12.58
C THR A 164 -7.67 4.55 11.96
N TYR A 165 -6.85 3.55 12.32
CA TYR A 165 -5.50 3.39 11.78
C TYR A 165 -5.56 2.90 10.34
N LYS A 166 -5.15 3.76 9.40
CA LYS A 166 -5.27 3.50 7.96
C LYS A 166 -4.28 2.42 7.51
N VAL A 167 -4.78 1.53 6.67
CA VAL A 167 -4.00 0.57 5.90
C VAL A 167 -4.32 0.80 4.44
N ILE A 168 -3.30 1.13 3.65
CA ILE A 168 -3.44 1.29 2.21
C ILE A 168 -3.18 -0.07 1.56
N LYS A 169 -4.13 -0.53 0.76
CA LYS A 169 -3.99 -1.72 -0.08
C LYS A 169 -4.09 -1.28 -1.52
N THR A 170 -3.08 -1.64 -2.30
CA THR A 170 -3.03 -1.35 -3.72
C THR A 170 -3.58 -2.54 -4.50
N ASN A 171 -4.53 -2.29 -5.40
CA ASN A 171 -5.12 -3.27 -6.31
C ASN A 171 -5.10 -2.75 -7.75
N TYR A 172 -5.70 -3.51 -8.66
CA TYR A 172 -5.98 -3.08 -10.02
C TYR A 172 -7.49 -3.18 -10.26
N ASN A 173 -8.07 -2.21 -10.95
CA ASN A 173 -9.46 -2.29 -11.41
C ASN A 173 -9.56 -3.20 -12.64
N ASP A 174 -10.77 -3.32 -13.20
CA ASP A 174 -11.07 -4.21 -14.32
C ASP A 174 -10.25 -3.89 -15.58
N GLU A 175 -9.94 -2.61 -15.81
CA GLU A 175 -9.06 -2.16 -16.90
C GLU A 175 -7.57 -2.45 -16.68
N GLY A 176 -7.23 -3.03 -15.53
CA GLY A 176 -5.85 -3.17 -15.12
C GLY A 176 -5.20 -1.81 -14.82
N VAL A 177 -5.94 -0.85 -14.27
CA VAL A 177 -5.38 0.41 -13.76
C VAL A 177 -5.22 0.30 -12.25
N ARG A 178 -4.05 0.69 -11.74
CA ARG A 178 -3.72 0.61 -10.32
C ARG A 178 -4.59 1.59 -9.52
N VAL A 179 -5.24 1.07 -8.50
CA VAL A 179 -6.05 1.82 -7.54
C VAL A 179 -5.58 1.54 -6.11
N ASP A 180 -5.70 2.54 -5.24
CA ASP A 180 -5.45 2.37 -3.81
C ASP A 180 -6.78 2.38 -3.07
N ASN A 181 -6.94 1.46 -2.13
CA ASN A 181 -8.08 1.41 -1.21
C ASN A 181 -7.60 1.66 0.21
N ILE A 182 -8.43 2.31 1.03
CA ILE A 182 -8.13 2.54 2.45
C ILE A 182 -8.97 1.59 3.29
N TYR A 183 -8.31 0.83 4.15
CA TYR A 183 -8.91 0.02 5.21
C TYR A 183 -8.55 0.61 6.57
N TYR A 184 -9.25 0.20 7.62
CA TYR A 184 -8.80 0.44 8.99
C TYR A 184 -8.42 -0.86 9.69
N ASP A 185 -7.26 -0.82 10.34
CA ASP A 185 -6.76 -1.88 11.20
C ASP A 185 -7.60 -2.02 12.48
N ASN A 186 -7.39 -3.11 13.20
CA ASN A 186 -8.01 -3.35 14.50
C ASN A 186 -6.97 -3.47 15.60
N THR A 187 -7.41 -3.22 16.83
CA THR A 187 -6.72 -3.66 18.05
C THR A 187 -7.45 -4.90 18.55
N VAL A 188 -6.74 -5.97 18.90
CA VAL A 188 -7.37 -7.18 19.46
C VAL A 188 -6.90 -7.38 20.89
N SER A 189 -7.82 -7.27 21.83
CA SER A 189 -7.55 -7.42 23.25
C SER A 189 -7.69 -8.88 23.68
N ILE A 190 -6.73 -9.40 24.44
CA ILE A 190 -6.87 -10.66 25.19
C ILE A 190 -6.95 -10.31 26.68
N CYS A 191 -7.90 -10.91 27.40
CA CYS A 191 -8.01 -10.82 28.85
C CYS A 191 -8.23 -12.22 29.44
N ILE A 192 -7.35 -12.64 30.34
CA ILE A 192 -7.42 -13.94 31.04
C ILE A 192 -7.81 -13.72 32.49
N VAL A 193 -8.92 -14.33 32.89
CA VAL A 193 -9.43 -14.27 34.26
C VAL A 193 -9.35 -15.66 34.89
N LYS A 194 -8.58 -15.78 35.98
CA LYS A 194 -8.44 -17.00 36.79
C LYS A 194 -9.07 -16.75 38.15
N ASN A 195 -9.98 -17.60 38.62
CA ASN A 195 -10.66 -17.44 39.93
C ASN A 195 -11.21 -16.02 40.17
N SER A 196 -11.87 -15.44 39.17
CA SER A 196 -12.42 -14.07 39.21
C SER A 196 -11.38 -12.93 39.33
N VAL A 197 -10.09 -13.21 39.15
CA VAL A 197 -9.00 -12.23 39.10
C VAL A 197 -8.49 -12.10 37.67
N LYS A 198 -8.40 -10.87 37.15
CA LYS A 198 -7.75 -10.59 35.86
C LYS A 198 -6.24 -10.81 36.04
N THR A 199 -5.73 -11.84 35.38
CA THR A 199 -4.31 -12.23 35.47
C THR A 199 -3.50 -11.68 34.31
N PHE A 200 -4.11 -11.56 33.13
CA PHE A 200 -3.47 -11.01 31.94
C PHE A 200 -4.45 -10.09 31.20
N ILE A 201 -3.96 -8.97 30.70
CA ILE A 201 -4.66 -8.10 29.77
C ILE A 201 -3.65 -7.46 28.82
N HIS A 202 -3.88 -7.59 27.52
CA HIS A 202 -3.03 -6.94 26.52
C HIS A 202 -3.82 -6.61 25.27
N ASP A 203 -3.56 -5.44 24.71
CA ASP A 203 -4.11 -4.95 23.45
C ASP A 203 -3.07 -5.18 22.35
N PHE A 204 -3.30 -6.20 21.50
CA PHE A 204 -2.40 -6.52 20.41
C PHE A 204 -2.64 -5.62 19.20
N HIS A 205 -1.55 -5.16 18.61
CA HIS A 205 -1.53 -4.42 17.34
C HIS A 205 -0.76 -5.19 16.28
N LYS A 206 -1.12 -5.04 14.99
CA LYS A 206 -0.44 -5.78 13.91
C LYS A 206 1.08 -5.60 13.89
N LYS A 207 1.60 -4.44 14.32
CA LYS A 207 3.03 -4.14 14.35
C LYS A 207 3.85 -5.09 15.24
N GLU A 208 3.23 -5.70 16.25
CA GLU A 208 3.91 -6.65 17.15
C GLU A 208 4.25 -7.96 16.43
N PHE A 209 3.66 -8.22 15.26
CA PHE A 209 3.92 -9.41 14.45
C PHE A 209 4.94 -9.17 13.33
N ALA A 210 5.58 -7.99 13.29
CA ALA A 210 6.49 -7.58 12.21
C ALA A 210 7.77 -8.42 12.10
N GLU A 211 8.21 -9.06 13.18
CA GLU A 211 9.34 -9.99 13.14
C GLU A 211 8.98 -11.35 12.52
N ILE A 212 7.70 -11.69 12.54
CA ILE A 212 7.18 -12.99 12.09
C ILE A 212 6.65 -12.92 10.65
N ILE A 213 5.97 -11.82 10.32
CA ILE A 213 5.29 -11.62 9.05
C ILE A 213 6.14 -10.72 8.13
N PRO A 214 6.38 -11.10 6.87
CA PRO A 214 7.16 -10.29 5.94
C PRO A 214 6.68 -8.84 5.82
N SER A 215 7.61 -7.90 5.72
CA SER A 215 7.32 -6.45 5.71
C SER A 215 6.38 -6.01 4.58
N GLY A 216 6.53 -6.61 3.38
CA GLY A 216 5.66 -6.35 2.24
C GLY A 216 4.21 -6.81 2.45
N ILE A 217 3.99 -7.76 3.36
CA ILE A 217 2.67 -8.29 3.69
C ILE A 217 2.06 -7.47 4.84
N ILE A 218 2.80 -7.29 5.93
CA ILE A 218 2.26 -6.68 7.15
C ILE A 218 1.88 -5.21 6.97
N SER A 219 2.57 -4.50 6.07
CA SER A 219 2.27 -3.12 5.71
C SER A 219 0.86 -2.96 5.13
N GLN A 220 0.41 -3.92 4.32
CA GLN A 220 -0.91 -3.93 3.67
C GLN A 220 -1.96 -4.78 4.40
N SER A 221 -1.59 -5.41 5.52
CA SER A 221 -2.49 -6.28 6.29
C SER A 221 -3.22 -5.55 7.40
N ILE A 222 -4.30 -6.16 7.91
CA ILE A 222 -4.98 -5.80 9.15
C ILE A 222 -4.92 -6.98 10.12
N LEU A 223 -4.92 -6.69 11.42
CA LEU A 223 -5.14 -7.70 12.46
C LEU A 223 -6.63 -8.05 12.49
N ASN A 224 -6.99 -9.19 11.89
CA ASN A 224 -8.38 -9.60 11.73
C ASN A 224 -8.98 -10.11 13.03
N ASN A 225 -8.24 -11.00 13.71
CA ASN A 225 -8.72 -11.65 14.91
C ASN A 225 -7.55 -12.26 15.70
N ILE A 226 -7.84 -12.65 16.94
CA ILE A 226 -7.04 -13.61 17.70
C ILE A 226 -7.99 -14.70 18.17
N ILE A 227 -7.59 -15.96 18.06
CA ILE A 227 -8.38 -17.10 18.51
C ILE A 227 -7.61 -17.89 19.55
N TYR A 228 -8.32 -18.38 20.57
CA TYR A 228 -7.74 -19.36 21.50
C TYR A 228 -7.64 -20.71 20.79
N GLU A 229 -6.50 -21.39 20.96
CA GLU A 229 -6.25 -22.69 20.37
C GLU A 229 -6.22 -23.78 21.45
N ARG A 230 -5.25 -23.70 22.37
CA ARG A 230 -4.99 -24.74 23.36
C ARG A 230 -4.30 -24.20 24.59
N HIS A 231 -4.13 -25.07 25.58
CA HIS A 231 -3.26 -24.84 26.72
C HIS A 231 -2.31 -26.03 26.88
N ASP A 232 -1.03 -25.79 27.06
CA ASP A 232 -0.01 -26.82 27.36
C ASP A 232 0.97 -26.35 28.45
N GLU A 233 2.08 -27.06 28.64
CA GLU A 233 3.09 -26.74 29.67
C GLU A 233 3.69 -25.33 29.54
N LYS A 234 3.58 -24.70 28.36
CA LYS A 234 4.06 -23.34 28.12
C LYS A 234 3.04 -22.26 28.45
N GLY A 235 1.76 -22.63 28.60
CA GLY A 235 0.66 -21.73 28.92
C GLY A 235 -0.48 -21.75 27.90
N PHE A 236 -1.16 -20.62 27.74
CA PHE A 236 -2.28 -20.44 26.81
C PHE A 236 -1.78 -20.07 25.42
N HIS A 237 -2.17 -20.85 24.43
CA HIS A 237 -1.83 -20.65 23.03
C HIS A 237 -2.99 -19.97 22.31
N PHE A 238 -2.67 -18.91 21.59
CA PHE A 238 -3.58 -18.20 20.72
C PHE A 238 -2.97 -18.06 19.33
N TYR A 239 -3.82 -18.00 18.31
CA TYR A 239 -3.42 -17.68 16.96
C TYR A 239 -3.93 -16.32 16.54
N ALA A 240 -3.00 -15.41 16.25
CA ALA A 240 -3.31 -14.14 15.61
C ALA A 240 -3.49 -14.36 14.12
N GLN A 241 -4.59 -13.83 13.57
CA GLN A 241 -4.92 -13.85 12.16
C GLN A 241 -4.66 -12.45 11.59
N VAL A 242 -3.60 -12.33 10.78
CA VAL A 242 -3.22 -11.07 10.12
C VAL A 242 -3.37 -11.26 8.62
N GLY A 243 -4.29 -10.53 8.00
CA GLY A 243 -4.66 -10.76 6.61
C GLY A 243 -4.63 -9.49 5.78
N ILE A 244 -4.30 -9.65 4.50
CA ILE A 244 -4.50 -8.58 3.52
C ILE A 244 -6.01 -8.49 3.26
N PRO A 245 -6.64 -7.31 3.36
CA PRO A 245 -8.08 -7.17 3.11
C PRO A 245 -8.51 -7.72 1.74
N ASP A 246 -9.71 -8.28 1.68
CA ASP A 246 -10.30 -8.96 0.50
C ASP A 246 -9.50 -10.14 -0.06
N THR A 247 -8.55 -10.66 0.72
CA THR A 247 -7.91 -11.95 0.43
C THR A 247 -8.46 -13.00 1.39
N PRO A 248 -8.69 -14.24 0.93
CA PRO A 248 -9.24 -15.29 1.79
C PRO A 248 -8.22 -15.85 2.80
N SER A 249 -6.95 -15.48 2.67
CA SER A 249 -5.84 -16.07 3.43
C SER A 249 -5.35 -15.14 4.54
N ASN A 250 -4.98 -15.72 5.67
CA ASN A 250 -4.34 -15.01 6.78
C ASN A 250 -2.95 -15.58 7.02
N TYR A 251 -2.00 -14.69 7.32
CA TYR A 251 -0.79 -15.07 8.03
C TYR A 251 -1.16 -15.33 9.48
N MET A 252 -0.65 -16.45 10.00
CA MET A 252 -0.90 -16.84 11.37
C MET A 252 0.38 -16.75 12.18
N ALA A 253 0.27 -16.18 13.38
CA ALA A 253 1.33 -16.15 14.38
C ALA A 253 0.81 -16.71 15.71
N GLU A 254 1.65 -17.46 16.40
CA GLU A 254 1.33 -18.00 17.71
C GLU A 254 1.68 -16.98 18.79
N ILE A 255 0.72 -16.70 19.67
CA ILE A 255 0.92 -15.98 20.91
C ILE A 255 0.84 -17.00 22.03
N ILE A 256 1.87 -17.06 22.87
CA ILE A 256 1.85 -17.89 24.07
C ILE A 256 1.83 -16.97 25.28
N VAL A 257 0.77 -17.04 26.08
CA VAL A 257 0.67 -16.37 27.38
C VAL A 257 0.98 -17.39 28.47
N THR A 258 2.12 -17.21 29.14
CA THR A 258 2.60 -18.09 30.20
C THR A 258 1.78 -17.94 31.48
N ASP A 259 1.89 -18.90 32.39
CA ASP A 259 1.16 -18.85 33.67
C ASP A 259 1.62 -17.72 34.61
N ASP A 260 2.83 -17.18 34.41
CA ASP A 260 3.32 -15.96 35.07
C ASP A 260 2.90 -14.67 34.35
N ASN A 261 1.96 -14.76 33.40
CA ASN A 261 1.33 -13.66 32.66
C ASN A 261 2.29 -12.85 31.78
N LYS A 262 3.35 -13.50 31.30
CA LYS A 262 4.18 -12.95 30.21
C LYS A 262 3.67 -13.49 28.89
N TYR A 263 3.99 -12.81 27.79
CA TYR A 263 3.65 -13.30 26.46
C TYR A 263 4.85 -13.31 25.53
N SER A 264 4.80 -14.19 24.53
CA SER A 264 5.74 -14.24 23.42
C SER A 264 4.99 -14.47 22.11
N ILE A 265 5.59 -14.03 21.01
CA ILE A 265 5.04 -14.16 19.67
C ILE A 265 6.03 -14.96 18.84
N SER A 266 5.54 -15.95 18.08
CA SER A 266 6.39 -16.79 17.23
C SER A 266 5.65 -17.30 15.99
N LYS A 267 6.39 -17.91 15.06
CA LYS A 267 5.79 -18.68 13.97
C LYS A 267 5.09 -19.90 14.56
N ILE A 268 3.95 -20.28 13.98
CA ILE A 268 3.34 -21.59 14.28
C ILE A 268 4.35 -22.66 13.89
N LYS A 269 4.63 -23.58 14.82
CA LYS A 269 5.44 -24.76 14.55
C LYS A 269 4.51 -25.85 14.03
N ASP A 270 4.85 -26.41 12.88
CA ASP A 270 4.25 -27.63 12.35
C ASP A 270 4.50 -28.83 13.28
#